data_AF-A0A2Z6E179-F1
#
_entry.id   AF-A0A2Z6E179-F1
#
_cell.length_a   1.000
_cell.length_b   1.000
_cell.length_c   1.000
_cell.angle_alpha   90.00
_cell.angle_beta   90.00
_cell.angle_gamma   90.00
#
_symmetry.space_group_name_H-M   'P 1'
#
loop_
_entity.id
_entity.type
_entity.pdbx_description
1 polymer ?
#
loop_
_entity_poly.entity_id
_entity_poly.type
_entity_poly.pdbx_seq_one_letter_code
_entity_poly.pdbx_strand_id
1 'polypeptide(L)'
;MRRSRRLTAWLACLFSLASLPLAAQDAADAQARTQALVAFQRDLVSVLAPRADATPLLAAALLARTLPDPPKFSDFHALIERAAAAPGHGPAVDWVRLADCDERAGDCPNAKALAALETEAADNAAVWLLKLGQDLRAGDTEAAHADLARAASAKLYDDYTGASLQALALNVGLLPPPTSVQYPGGGAAGIQVVLTFSLASLQPQPVLPPVAKLCEDDAAVKDDCRRLGKLLEWGSSPLARSLGLHLRETLDPDPAQQEDARRARRVLAWQVHSFANLTARAPTDAKLARDLLALAREGGTEMSLTLAALRANGIPIEPPAAWQPSAQDAAQAPQASTR
;
A
#
# COMPACT_ATOMS: atom_id res chain seq x y z
N MET A 1 -4.90 61.29 -59.72
CA MET A 1 -4.33 62.52 -59.09
C MET A 1 -3.31 62.10 -58.04
N ARG A 2 -2.13 62.75 -58.07
CA ARG A 2 -1.13 63.05 -57.00
C ARG A 2 -1.41 62.48 -55.58
N ARG A 3 -0.45 62.08 -54.72
CA ARG A 3 1.03 62.09 -54.66
C ARG A 3 1.45 61.40 -53.33
N SER A 4 2.38 60.45 -53.40
CA SER A 4 3.72 60.48 -52.78
C SER A 4 3.93 60.30 -51.25
N ARG A 5 4.97 59.48 -50.95
CA ARG A 5 5.91 59.48 -49.78
C ARG A 5 5.34 58.90 -48.47
N ARG A 6 6.04 58.05 -47.68
CA ARG A 6 7.47 57.78 -47.47
C ARG A 6 7.69 56.51 -46.60
N LEU A 7 8.82 55.85 -46.85
CA LEU A 7 9.81 55.30 -45.89
C LEU A 7 9.43 54.14 -44.94
N THR A 8 9.94 52.96 -45.33
CA THR A 8 10.76 52.02 -44.54
C THR A 8 11.00 52.32 -43.05
N ALA A 9 10.58 51.38 -42.20
CA ALA A 9 11.32 50.96 -41.01
C ALA A 9 11.05 49.46 -40.77
N TRP A 10 12.08 48.64 -41.01
CA TRP A 10 12.15 47.26 -40.56
C TRP A 10 12.44 47.28 -39.05
N LEU A 11 11.58 46.65 -38.25
CA LEU A 11 11.91 46.28 -36.87
C LEU A 11 11.69 44.78 -36.73
N ALA A 12 12.81 44.06 -36.69
CA ALA A 12 12.87 42.66 -36.33
C ALA A 12 12.47 42.50 -34.86
N CYS A 13 11.32 41.89 -34.60
CA CYS A 13 11.03 41.27 -33.32
C CYS A 13 11.70 39.91 -33.28
N LEU A 14 12.98 39.89 -32.88
CA LEU A 14 13.58 38.70 -32.28
C LEU A 14 13.11 38.66 -30.82
N PHE A 15 11.96 38.03 -30.57
CA PHE A 15 11.64 37.55 -29.23
C PHE A 15 12.54 36.34 -28.96
N SER A 16 13.68 36.61 -28.32
CA SER A 16 14.56 35.58 -27.77
C SER A 16 13.80 34.77 -26.72
N LEU A 17 13.45 33.54 -27.08
CA LEU A 17 13.19 32.43 -26.18
C LEU A 17 14.47 32.14 -25.38
N ALA A 18 14.65 32.79 -24.23
CA ALA A 18 15.77 32.51 -23.34
C ALA A 18 15.27 32.35 -21.90
N SER A 19 14.53 31.28 -21.63
CA SER A 19 14.17 30.84 -20.26
C SER A 19 14.03 29.32 -20.16
N LEU A 20 14.87 28.56 -20.90
CA LEU A 20 14.80 27.08 -20.96
C LEU A 20 15.98 26.27 -20.35
N PRO A 21 17.09 26.82 -19.80
CA PRO A 21 18.17 25.95 -19.34
C PRO A 21 17.96 25.33 -17.94
N LEU A 22 17.29 26.00 -17.00
CA LEU A 22 17.12 25.47 -15.63
C LEU A 22 16.15 24.28 -15.55
N ALA A 23 14.99 24.37 -16.19
CA ALA A 23 14.00 23.29 -16.17
C ALA A 23 14.50 21.99 -16.85
N ALA A 24 15.39 22.11 -17.85
CA ALA A 24 15.98 20.97 -18.53
C ALA A 24 17.07 20.28 -17.69
N GLN A 25 17.83 21.05 -16.88
CA GLN A 25 18.81 20.50 -15.94
C GLN A 25 18.13 19.79 -14.76
N ASP A 26 17.09 20.40 -14.19
CA ASP A 26 16.31 19.78 -13.11
C ASP A 26 15.67 18.45 -13.56
N ALA A 27 15.18 18.38 -14.80
CA ALA A 27 14.62 17.15 -15.37
C ALA A 27 15.67 16.06 -15.62
N ALA A 28 16.86 16.45 -16.12
CA ALA A 28 17.95 15.51 -16.36
C ALA A 28 18.51 14.93 -15.05
N ASP A 29 18.66 15.77 -14.01
CA ASP A 29 19.11 15.35 -12.69
C ASP A 29 18.09 14.43 -12.00
N ALA A 30 16.79 14.73 -12.15
CA ALA A 30 15.72 13.86 -11.69
C ALA A 30 15.76 12.49 -12.39
N GLN A 31 15.95 12.46 -13.72
CA GLN A 31 16.06 11.22 -14.49
C GLN A 31 17.29 10.39 -14.08
N ALA A 32 18.45 11.03 -13.90
CA ALA A 32 19.67 10.36 -13.45
C ALA A 32 19.49 9.76 -12.04
N ARG A 33 18.83 10.49 -11.13
CA ARG A 33 18.50 9.99 -9.79
C ARG A 33 17.57 8.77 -9.86
N THR A 34 16.53 8.82 -10.69
CA THR A 34 15.62 7.69 -10.89
C THR A 34 16.35 6.47 -11.44
N GLN A 35 17.24 6.65 -12.42
CA GLN A 35 18.05 5.56 -12.96
C GLN A 35 18.97 4.95 -11.89
N ALA A 36 19.62 5.78 -11.07
CA ALA A 36 20.46 5.31 -9.98
C ALA A 36 19.65 4.55 -8.91
N LEU A 37 18.40 4.95 -8.65
CA LEU A 37 17.52 4.24 -7.73
C LEU A 37 17.11 2.86 -8.29
N VAL A 38 16.75 2.80 -9.57
CA VAL A 38 16.43 1.54 -10.26
C VAL A 38 17.64 0.61 -10.27
N ALA A 39 18.84 1.13 -10.52
CA ALA A 39 20.08 0.36 -10.45
C ALA A 39 20.33 -0.18 -9.03
N PHE A 40 20.20 0.66 -8.01
CA PHE A 40 20.34 0.22 -6.61
C PHE A 40 19.34 -0.88 -6.23
N GLN A 41 18.09 -0.73 -6.66
CA GLN A 41 17.05 -1.75 -6.43
C GLN A 41 17.37 -3.07 -7.16
N ARG A 42 17.89 -3.02 -8.39
CA ARG A 42 18.40 -4.20 -9.11
C ARG A 42 19.58 -4.86 -8.39
N ASP A 43 20.48 -4.08 -7.82
CA ASP A 43 21.62 -4.59 -7.06
C ASP A 43 21.16 -5.32 -5.79
N LEU A 44 20.19 -4.75 -5.05
CA LEU A 44 19.57 -5.41 -3.90
C LEU A 44 18.93 -6.75 -4.30
N VAL A 45 18.16 -6.77 -5.40
CA VAL A 45 17.58 -8.01 -5.93
C VAL A 45 18.69 -9.02 -6.27
N SER A 46 19.78 -8.58 -6.89
CA SER A 46 20.90 -9.46 -7.27
C SER A 46 21.61 -10.08 -6.06
N VAL A 47 21.66 -9.37 -4.92
CA VAL A 47 22.20 -9.90 -3.66
C VAL A 47 21.24 -10.85 -2.95
N LEU A 48 19.93 -10.60 -3.05
CA LEU A 48 18.90 -11.40 -2.40
C LEU A 48 18.52 -12.65 -3.19
N ALA A 49 18.57 -12.58 -4.53
CA ALA A 49 18.15 -13.67 -5.40
C ALA A 49 18.86 -15.00 -5.14
N PRO A 50 20.15 -15.07 -4.76
CA PRO A 50 20.81 -16.35 -4.44
C PRO A 50 20.38 -16.99 -3.11
N ARG A 51 19.60 -16.30 -2.27
CA ARG A 51 19.15 -16.82 -0.96
C ARG A 51 18.19 -18.00 -1.14
N ALA A 52 18.12 -18.86 -0.12
CA ALA A 52 17.25 -20.04 -0.10
C ALA A 52 16.08 -19.94 0.90
N ASP A 53 16.12 -18.93 1.79
CA ASP A 53 15.10 -18.73 2.82
C ASP A 53 13.93 -17.90 2.27
N ALA A 54 12.72 -18.13 2.78
CA ALA A 54 11.51 -17.46 2.30
C ALA A 54 11.54 -15.94 2.47
N THR A 55 11.96 -15.41 3.64
CA THR A 55 11.90 -13.96 3.93
C THR A 55 12.80 -13.11 3.01
N PRO A 56 14.09 -13.43 2.80
CA PRO A 56 14.91 -12.71 1.84
C PRO A 56 14.39 -12.81 0.39
N LEU A 57 13.83 -13.97 -0.01
CA LEU A 57 13.24 -14.14 -1.33
C LEU A 57 11.94 -13.35 -1.51
N LEU A 58 11.11 -13.25 -0.46
CA LEU A 58 9.95 -12.37 -0.43
C LEU A 58 10.36 -10.92 -0.61
N ALA A 59 11.39 -10.45 0.12
CA ALA A 59 11.92 -9.10 -0.04
C ALA A 59 12.44 -8.87 -1.48
N ALA A 60 13.14 -9.86 -2.06
CA ALA A 60 13.63 -9.81 -3.43
C ALA A 60 12.47 -9.67 -4.43
N ALA A 61 11.40 -10.46 -4.27
CA ALA A 61 10.22 -10.39 -5.13
C ALA A 61 9.57 -9.00 -5.04
N LEU A 62 9.33 -8.49 -3.83
CA LEU A 62 8.76 -7.15 -3.62
C LEU A 62 9.60 -6.05 -4.28
N LEU A 63 10.93 -6.14 -4.17
CA LEU A 63 11.86 -5.25 -4.87
C LEU A 63 11.83 -5.46 -6.39
N ALA A 64 11.63 -6.67 -6.89
CA ALA A 64 11.61 -6.92 -8.34
C ALA A 64 10.34 -6.42 -9.03
N ARG A 65 9.22 -6.30 -8.31
CA ARG A 65 7.89 -6.03 -8.88
C ARG A 65 7.79 -4.73 -9.68
N THR A 66 8.50 -3.68 -9.28
CA THR A 66 8.47 -2.37 -9.97
C THR A 66 9.67 -2.15 -10.89
N LEU A 67 10.57 -3.14 -11.02
CA LEU A 67 11.73 -3.01 -11.89
C LEU A 67 11.30 -3.15 -13.37
N PRO A 68 11.77 -2.25 -14.26
CA PRO A 68 11.58 -2.46 -15.69
C PRO A 68 12.52 -3.58 -16.17
N ASP A 69 11.99 -4.49 -16.99
CA ASP A 69 12.72 -5.56 -17.68
C ASP A 69 13.75 -6.33 -16.81
N PRO A 70 13.36 -6.87 -15.64
CA PRO A 70 14.27 -7.66 -14.82
C PRO A 70 14.69 -8.96 -15.54
N PRO A 71 15.90 -9.49 -15.30
CA PRO A 71 16.29 -10.80 -15.80
C PRO A 71 15.31 -11.89 -15.33
N LYS A 72 14.98 -12.87 -16.19
CA LYS A 72 13.96 -13.90 -15.91
C LYS A 72 14.16 -14.69 -14.61
N PHE A 73 15.40 -14.86 -14.14
CA PHE A 73 15.68 -15.62 -12.90
C PHE A 73 15.55 -14.76 -11.64
N SER A 74 15.37 -13.45 -11.80
CA SER A 74 15.28 -12.45 -10.74
C SER A 74 14.09 -11.50 -10.97
N ASP A 75 13.13 -11.89 -11.79
CA ASP A 75 11.87 -11.19 -11.92
C ASP A 75 10.95 -11.55 -10.74
N PHE A 76 9.83 -10.83 -10.63
CA PHE A 76 8.87 -11.04 -9.55
C PHE A 76 8.40 -12.50 -9.48
N HIS A 77 7.97 -13.06 -10.61
CA HIS A 77 7.45 -14.42 -10.74
C HIS A 77 8.46 -15.46 -10.23
N ALA A 78 9.69 -15.44 -10.76
CA ALA A 78 10.71 -16.42 -10.40
C ALA A 78 11.11 -16.33 -8.92
N LEU A 79 11.17 -15.11 -8.36
CA LEU A 79 11.53 -14.91 -6.96
C LEU A 79 10.41 -15.33 -6.01
N ILE A 80 9.15 -15.01 -6.33
CA ILE A 80 8.04 -15.34 -5.44
C ILE A 80 7.67 -16.83 -5.47
N GLU A 81 7.79 -17.51 -6.62
CA GLU A 81 7.65 -18.97 -6.67
C GLU A 81 8.75 -19.67 -5.85
N ARG A 82 9.98 -19.16 -5.89
CA ARG A 82 11.07 -19.67 -5.05
C ARG A 82 10.84 -19.39 -3.57
N ALA A 83 10.27 -18.23 -3.22
CA ALA A 83 9.89 -17.94 -1.84
C ALA A 83 8.83 -18.94 -1.33
N ALA A 84 7.84 -19.29 -2.15
CA ALA A 84 6.83 -20.30 -1.81
C ALA A 84 7.39 -21.72 -1.74
N ALA A 85 8.42 -22.04 -2.52
CA ALA A 85 9.09 -23.33 -2.44
C ALA A 85 10.11 -23.42 -1.28
N ALA A 86 10.44 -22.30 -0.63
CA ALA A 86 11.46 -22.23 0.40
C ALA A 86 10.97 -22.80 1.76
N PRO A 87 11.89 -23.35 2.57
CA PRO A 87 11.59 -23.69 3.95
C PRO A 87 11.13 -22.47 4.75
N GLY A 88 10.12 -22.65 5.59
CA GLY A 88 9.59 -21.56 6.43
C GLY A 88 8.78 -20.51 5.66
N HIS A 89 8.34 -20.79 4.43
CA HIS A 89 7.27 -19.99 3.83
C HIS A 89 6.02 -20.10 4.70
N GLY A 90 5.22 -19.04 4.67
CA GLY A 90 3.91 -19.01 5.29
C GLY A 90 2.98 -18.12 4.48
N PRO A 91 1.74 -17.91 4.95
CA PRO A 91 0.69 -17.28 4.16
C PRO A 91 1.03 -15.89 3.60
N ALA A 92 1.94 -15.15 4.23
CA ALA A 92 2.40 -13.86 3.71
C ALA A 92 3.06 -13.97 2.32
N VAL A 93 3.74 -15.09 2.01
CA VAL A 93 4.32 -15.31 0.69
C VAL A 93 3.23 -15.52 -0.34
N ASP A 94 2.25 -16.38 -0.05
CA ASP A 94 1.12 -16.62 -0.95
C ASP A 94 0.22 -15.39 -1.12
N TRP A 95 0.12 -14.56 -0.09
CA TRP A 95 -0.54 -13.26 -0.19
C TRP A 95 0.11 -12.38 -1.26
N VAL A 96 1.45 -12.30 -1.28
CA VAL A 96 2.17 -11.56 -2.31
C VAL A 96 2.04 -12.22 -3.68
N ARG A 97 2.02 -13.57 -3.74
CA ARG A 97 1.79 -14.34 -4.99
C ARG A 97 0.45 -14.07 -5.64
N LEU A 98 -0.55 -13.54 -4.94
CA LEU A 98 -1.80 -13.11 -5.55
C LEU A 98 -1.57 -12.09 -6.68
N ALA A 99 -0.49 -11.29 -6.62
CA ALA A 99 -0.09 -10.36 -7.67
C ALA A 99 0.69 -11.01 -8.83
N ASP A 100 1.01 -12.30 -8.75
CA ASP A 100 1.68 -13.04 -9.82
C ASP A 100 0.66 -13.50 -10.87
N CYS A 101 0.09 -12.53 -11.58
CA CYS A 101 -1.02 -12.72 -12.50
C CYS A 101 -0.95 -11.70 -13.65
N ASP A 102 -1.67 -11.96 -14.75
CA ASP A 102 -1.80 -11.03 -15.85
C ASP A 102 -3.12 -10.25 -15.74
N GLU A 103 -3.02 -8.99 -15.30
CA GLU A 103 -4.17 -8.09 -15.19
C GLU A 103 -4.88 -7.86 -16.54
N ARG A 104 -4.16 -7.87 -17.66
CA ARG A 104 -4.74 -7.66 -19.00
C ARG A 104 -5.49 -8.89 -19.49
N ALA A 105 -5.05 -10.08 -19.08
CA ALA A 105 -5.76 -11.32 -19.34
C ALA A 105 -6.98 -11.51 -18.43
N GLY A 106 -7.09 -10.73 -17.35
CA GLY A 106 -8.17 -10.88 -16.36
C GLY A 106 -7.93 -12.01 -15.37
N ASP A 107 -6.69 -12.52 -15.28
CA ASP A 107 -6.32 -13.68 -14.45
C ASP A 107 -5.94 -13.29 -13.01
N CYS A 108 -6.27 -12.07 -12.59
CA CYS A 108 -5.95 -11.55 -11.25
C CYS A 108 -7.13 -11.64 -10.28
N PRO A 109 -6.89 -12.08 -9.01
CA PRO A 109 -5.61 -12.54 -8.46
C PRO A 109 -5.22 -13.96 -8.91
N ASN A 110 -3.94 -14.33 -8.72
CA ASN A 110 -3.42 -15.67 -8.99
C ASN A 110 -4.25 -16.76 -8.26
N ALA A 111 -4.96 -17.58 -9.02
CA ALA A 111 -5.88 -18.58 -8.48
C ALA A 111 -5.19 -19.68 -7.66
N LYS A 112 -3.95 -20.06 -8.00
CA LYS A 112 -3.17 -21.07 -7.24
C LYS A 112 -2.75 -20.52 -5.88
N ALA A 113 -2.33 -19.26 -5.83
CA ALA A 113 -2.00 -18.59 -4.58
C ALA A 113 -3.25 -18.43 -3.68
N LEU A 114 -4.39 -18.06 -4.27
CA LEU A 114 -5.65 -17.97 -3.52
C LEU A 114 -6.06 -19.32 -2.94
N ALA A 115 -5.99 -20.40 -3.72
CA ALA A 115 -6.32 -21.75 -3.23
C ALA A 115 -5.38 -22.21 -2.10
N ALA A 116 -4.10 -21.83 -2.15
CA ALA A 116 -3.16 -22.08 -1.05
C ALA A 116 -3.58 -21.32 0.22
N LEU A 117 -3.92 -20.02 0.10
CA LEU A 117 -4.39 -19.20 1.21
C LEU A 117 -5.70 -19.71 1.83
N GLU A 118 -6.65 -20.17 1.01
CA GLU A 118 -7.90 -20.79 1.49
C GLU A 118 -7.64 -22.01 2.40
N THR A 119 -6.53 -22.70 2.17
CA THR A 119 -6.13 -23.88 2.95
C THR A 119 -5.29 -23.50 4.17
N GLU A 120 -4.25 -22.69 3.98
CA GLU A 120 -3.24 -22.38 5.01
C GLU A 120 -3.70 -21.29 5.97
N ALA A 121 -4.58 -20.40 5.53
CA ALA A 121 -5.09 -19.26 6.27
C ALA A 121 -6.63 -19.22 6.28
N ALA A 122 -7.27 -20.40 6.39
CA ALA A 122 -8.73 -20.53 6.43
C ALA A 122 -9.40 -19.73 7.56
N ASP A 123 -8.69 -19.46 8.66
CA ASP A 123 -9.17 -18.65 9.79
C ASP A 123 -8.92 -17.14 9.62
N ASN A 124 -8.46 -16.68 8.45
CA ASN A 124 -8.19 -15.27 8.14
C ASN A 124 -9.28 -14.68 7.21
N ALA A 125 -10.00 -13.67 7.70
CA ALA A 125 -11.06 -13.01 6.94
C ALA A 125 -10.56 -12.35 5.64
N ALA A 126 -9.32 -11.89 5.58
CA ALA A 126 -8.78 -11.21 4.40
C ALA A 126 -8.80 -12.12 3.16
N VAL A 127 -8.57 -13.43 3.34
CA VAL A 127 -8.63 -14.45 2.27
C VAL A 127 -10.04 -14.57 1.70
N TRP A 128 -11.03 -14.71 2.58
CA TRP A 128 -12.43 -14.83 2.17
C TRP A 128 -12.97 -13.55 1.54
N LEU A 129 -12.49 -12.38 1.97
CA LEU A 129 -12.86 -11.11 1.34
C LEU A 129 -12.26 -10.92 -0.06
N LEU A 130 -11.11 -11.53 -0.36
CA LEU A 130 -10.59 -11.60 -1.74
C LEU A 130 -11.47 -12.46 -2.63
N LYS A 131 -11.84 -13.64 -2.13
CA LYS A 131 -12.69 -14.62 -2.84
C LYS A 131 -14.09 -14.08 -3.09
N LEU A 132 -14.71 -13.47 -2.07
CA LEU A 132 -15.96 -12.72 -2.19
C LEU A 132 -15.88 -11.68 -3.31
N GLY A 133 -14.77 -10.95 -3.40
CA GLY A 133 -14.55 -9.97 -4.47
C GLY A 133 -14.51 -10.59 -5.87
N GLN A 134 -13.98 -11.81 -6.02
CA GLN A 134 -14.03 -12.56 -7.29
C GLN A 134 -15.46 -12.99 -7.63
N ASP A 135 -16.18 -13.53 -6.65
CA ASP A 135 -17.55 -14.03 -6.86
C ASP A 135 -18.52 -12.90 -7.19
N LEU A 136 -18.37 -11.74 -6.53
CA LEU A 136 -19.12 -10.54 -6.90
C LEU A 136 -18.83 -10.07 -8.34
N ARG A 137 -17.58 -10.19 -8.83
CA ARG A 137 -17.25 -9.86 -10.23
C ARG A 137 -17.81 -10.88 -11.21
N ALA A 138 -17.89 -12.15 -10.82
CA ALA A 138 -18.50 -13.21 -11.61
C ALA A 138 -20.04 -13.16 -11.62
N GLY A 139 -20.65 -12.35 -10.74
CA GLY A 139 -22.10 -12.29 -10.56
C GLY A 139 -22.66 -13.49 -9.79
N ASP A 140 -21.82 -14.21 -9.05
CA ASP A 140 -22.22 -15.35 -8.23
C ASP A 140 -22.56 -14.90 -6.81
N THR A 141 -23.80 -14.44 -6.62
CA THR A 141 -24.28 -13.94 -5.33
C THR A 141 -24.28 -15.02 -4.25
N GLU A 142 -24.58 -16.28 -4.60
CA GLU A 142 -24.63 -17.36 -3.61
C GLU A 142 -23.23 -17.67 -3.07
N ALA A 143 -22.23 -17.75 -3.95
CA ALA A 143 -20.84 -17.94 -3.56
C ALA A 143 -20.32 -16.73 -2.76
N ALA A 144 -20.63 -15.50 -3.18
CA ALA A 144 -20.27 -14.30 -2.45
C ALA A 144 -20.86 -14.26 -1.02
N HIS A 145 -22.09 -14.73 -0.82
CA HIS A 145 -22.70 -14.85 0.51
C HIS A 145 -22.00 -15.91 1.36
N ALA A 146 -21.66 -17.06 0.77
CA ALA A 146 -20.92 -18.10 1.46
C ALA A 146 -19.53 -17.63 1.92
N ASP A 147 -18.83 -16.87 1.08
CA ASP A 147 -17.54 -16.28 1.41
C ASP A 147 -17.63 -15.20 2.47
N LEU A 148 -18.67 -14.37 2.43
CA LEU A 148 -18.95 -13.40 3.49
C LEU A 148 -19.18 -14.11 4.83
N ALA A 149 -19.95 -15.19 4.85
CA ALA A 149 -20.19 -15.97 6.06
C ALA A 149 -18.90 -16.59 6.61
N ARG A 150 -17.98 -17.03 5.74
CA ARG A 150 -16.64 -17.50 6.12
C ARG A 150 -15.78 -16.37 6.69
N ALA A 151 -15.75 -15.21 6.03
CA ALA A 151 -15.05 -14.02 6.51
C ALA A 151 -15.55 -13.59 7.90
N ALA A 152 -16.87 -13.59 8.09
CA ALA A 152 -17.53 -13.23 9.36
C ALA A 152 -17.28 -14.24 10.49
N SER A 153 -16.93 -15.49 10.15
CA SER A 153 -16.65 -16.57 11.11
C SER A 153 -15.16 -16.78 11.36
N ALA A 154 -14.29 -16.03 10.67
CA ALA A 154 -12.85 -16.08 10.82
C ALA A 154 -12.39 -15.61 12.22
N LYS A 155 -11.19 -16.01 12.62
CA LYS A 155 -10.62 -15.67 13.93
C LYS A 155 -9.82 -14.37 13.91
N LEU A 156 -9.30 -13.99 12.74
CA LEU A 156 -8.47 -12.82 12.57
C LEU A 156 -8.69 -12.18 11.20
N TYR A 157 -8.21 -10.94 11.04
CA TYR A 157 -7.98 -10.31 9.75
C TYR A 157 -6.52 -9.91 9.68
N ASP A 158 -5.80 -10.43 8.69
CA ASP A 158 -4.44 -10.01 8.35
C ASP A 158 -4.26 -9.98 6.82
N ASP A 159 -3.98 -8.80 6.27
CA ASP A 159 -3.60 -8.60 4.87
C ASP A 159 -2.08 -8.69 4.64
N TYR A 160 -1.32 -9.13 5.65
CA TYR A 160 0.11 -9.40 5.60
C TYR A 160 0.99 -8.21 5.16
N THR A 161 0.45 -6.99 5.17
CA THR A 161 1.21 -5.76 4.90
C THR A 161 2.38 -5.62 5.88
N GLY A 162 2.16 -5.96 7.15
CA GLY A 162 3.20 -5.97 8.18
C GLY A 162 4.33 -6.96 7.91
N ALA A 163 4.02 -8.17 7.42
CA ALA A 163 5.03 -9.15 7.02
C ALA A 163 5.86 -8.66 5.82
N SER A 164 5.23 -7.97 4.87
CA SER A 164 5.92 -7.33 3.73
C SER A 164 6.86 -6.21 4.18
N LEU A 165 6.39 -5.34 5.09
CA LEU A 165 7.21 -4.29 5.71
C LEU A 165 8.43 -4.89 6.43
N GLN A 166 8.23 -5.96 7.19
CA GLN A 166 9.32 -6.63 7.91
C GLN A 166 10.33 -7.26 6.95
N ALA A 167 9.88 -8.01 5.94
CA ALA A 167 10.74 -8.62 4.95
C ALA A 167 11.61 -7.57 4.24
N LEU A 168 11.01 -6.46 3.82
CA LEU A 168 11.74 -5.35 3.20
C LEU A 168 12.72 -4.71 4.19
N ALA A 169 12.27 -4.31 5.39
CA ALA A 169 13.10 -3.59 6.36
C ALA A 169 14.32 -4.38 6.85
N LEU A 170 14.23 -5.72 6.90
CA LEU A 170 15.34 -6.61 7.21
C LEU A 170 16.40 -6.66 6.09
N ASN A 171 16.01 -6.38 4.84
CA ASN A 171 16.84 -6.68 3.66
C ASN A 171 17.27 -5.45 2.85
N VAL A 172 16.55 -4.32 2.88
CA VAL A 172 16.94 -3.08 2.16
C VAL A 172 18.25 -2.46 2.64
N GLY A 173 18.74 -2.88 3.81
CA GLY A 173 19.99 -2.43 4.42
C GLY A 173 21.23 -3.21 4.00
N LEU A 174 21.09 -4.27 3.19
CA LEU A 174 22.21 -5.15 2.83
C LEU A 174 23.25 -4.49 1.92
N LEU A 175 22.84 -3.50 1.14
CA LEU A 175 23.73 -2.66 0.35
C LEU A 175 23.58 -1.20 0.74
N PRO A 176 24.68 -0.43 0.80
CA PRO A 176 24.59 1.00 0.96
C PRO A 176 24.02 1.63 -0.33
N PRO A 177 22.99 2.48 -0.25
CA PRO A 177 22.50 3.20 -1.42
C PRO A 177 23.55 4.20 -1.92
N PRO A 178 23.68 4.38 -3.25
CA PRO A 178 24.62 5.35 -3.81
C PRO A 178 24.29 6.76 -3.32
N THR A 179 25.31 7.59 -3.10
CA THR A 179 25.12 8.96 -2.58
C THR A 179 24.22 9.82 -3.47
N SER A 180 24.18 9.54 -4.78
CA SER A 180 23.33 10.23 -5.76
C SER A 180 21.82 10.04 -5.55
N VAL A 181 21.38 8.98 -4.85
CA VAL A 181 19.95 8.76 -4.57
C VAL A 181 19.54 9.21 -3.18
N GLN A 182 20.51 9.46 -2.31
CA GLN A 182 20.28 9.82 -0.92
C GLN A 182 19.61 11.19 -0.80
N TYR A 183 18.63 11.28 0.09
CA TYR A 183 17.97 12.53 0.40
C TYR A 183 18.85 13.36 1.35
N PRO A 184 18.96 14.69 1.14
CA PRO A 184 19.60 15.58 2.11
C PRO A 184 18.97 15.41 3.50
N GLY A 185 19.80 15.30 4.54
CA GLY A 185 19.36 15.11 5.93
C GLY A 185 18.94 13.68 6.30
N GLY A 186 18.46 12.88 5.34
CA GLY A 186 18.06 11.48 5.56
C GLY A 186 19.12 10.43 5.26
N GLY A 187 20.05 10.73 4.35
CA GLY A 187 21.13 9.81 3.95
C GLY A 187 20.59 8.48 3.43
N ALA A 188 21.30 7.39 3.74
CA ALA A 188 20.92 6.03 3.35
C ALA A 188 19.58 5.57 3.95
N ALA A 189 19.31 5.91 5.22
CA ALA A 189 18.08 5.51 5.89
C ALA A 189 16.84 6.11 5.20
N GLY A 190 16.95 7.35 4.71
CA GLY A 190 15.88 8.04 4.01
C GLY A 190 15.40 7.33 2.74
N ILE A 191 16.31 6.74 1.94
CA ILE A 191 15.89 5.96 0.76
C ILE A 191 15.43 4.55 1.12
N GLN A 192 16.03 3.93 2.13
CA GLN A 192 15.63 2.60 2.61
C GLN A 192 14.20 2.59 3.16
N VAL A 193 13.79 3.64 3.90
CA VAL A 193 12.42 3.77 4.41
C VAL A 193 11.43 4.00 3.26
N VAL A 194 11.80 4.80 2.25
CA VAL A 194 10.96 4.99 1.04
C VAL A 194 10.74 3.65 0.33
N LEU A 195 11.81 2.90 0.04
CA LEU A 195 11.67 1.59 -0.61
C LEU A 195 10.81 0.63 0.21
N THR A 196 11.01 0.58 1.53
CA THR A 196 10.28 -0.33 2.43
C THR A 196 8.77 -0.03 2.42
N PHE A 197 8.39 1.22 2.69
CA PHE A 197 6.97 1.57 2.85
C PHE A 197 6.24 1.66 1.50
N SER A 198 6.87 2.18 0.45
CA SER A 198 6.24 2.31 -0.86
C SER A 198 6.05 0.97 -1.57
N LEU A 199 6.93 -0.01 -1.38
CA LEU A 199 6.75 -1.34 -1.98
C LEU A 199 5.77 -2.21 -1.18
N ALA A 200 5.75 -2.08 0.16
CA ALA A 200 4.76 -2.76 0.97
C ALA A 200 3.33 -2.30 0.63
N SER A 201 3.12 -1.02 0.34
CA SER A 201 1.78 -0.49 -0.02
C SER A 201 1.23 -1.02 -1.35
N LEU A 202 2.02 -1.75 -2.14
CA LEU A 202 1.58 -2.36 -3.40
C LEU A 202 0.99 -3.76 -3.20
N GLN A 203 0.85 -4.25 -1.96
CA GLN A 203 0.26 -5.57 -1.72
C GLN A 203 -1.15 -5.68 -2.31
N PRO A 204 -1.54 -6.88 -2.77
CA PRO A 204 -2.95 -7.21 -3.05
C PRO A 204 -3.84 -6.84 -1.86
N GLN A 205 -5.01 -6.27 -2.14
CA GLN A 205 -5.98 -5.83 -1.14
C GLN A 205 -7.36 -6.42 -1.44
N PRO A 206 -8.13 -6.84 -0.43
CA PRO A 206 -9.54 -7.19 -0.63
C PRO A 206 -10.34 -5.99 -1.13
N VAL A 207 -11.36 -6.23 -1.95
CA VAL A 207 -12.18 -5.14 -2.52
C VAL A 207 -13.26 -4.74 -1.49
N LEU A 208 -12.91 -3.81 -0.60
CA LEU A 208 -13.76 -3.40 0.52
C LEU A 208 -15.05 -2.62 0.15
N PRO A 209 -15.08 -1.70 -0.83
CA PRO A 209 -16.31 -0.97 -1.15
C PRO A 209 -17.49 -1.85 -1.61
N PRO A 210 -17.31 -2.85 -2.50
CA PRO A 210 -18.36 -3.81 -2.83
C PRO A 210 -18.88 -4.59 -1.62
N VAL A 211 -18.01 -4.93 -0.66
CA VAL A 211 -18.41 -5.59 0.59
C VAL A 211 -19.32 -4.66 1.41
N ALA A 212 -18.93 -3.39 1.58
CA ALA A 212 -19.77 -2.41 2.27
C ALA A 212 -21.15 -2.28 1.62
N LYS A 213 -21.19 -2.19 0.28
CA LYS A 213 -22.44 -2.11 -0.48
C LYS A 213 -23.31 -3.35 -0.31
N LEU A 214 -22.73 -4.55 -0.45
CA LEU A 214 -23.42 -5.82 -0.22
C LEU A 214 -24.07 -5.84 1.17
N CYS A 215 -23.33 -5.40 2.18
CA CYS A 215 -23.78 -5.35 3.57
C CYS A 215 -24.90 -4.33 3.85
N GLU A 216 -24.94 -3.24 3.10
CA GLU A 216 -25.98 -2.20 3.22
C GLU A 216 -27.27 -2.61 2.50
N ASP A 217 -27.14 -3.12 1.27
CA ASP A 217 -28.23 -3.38 0.35
C ASP A 217 -28.96 -4.70 0.64
N ASP A 218 -28.24 -5.75 1.08
CA ASP A 218 -28.80 -7.08 1.25
C ASP A 218 -29.12 -7.41 2.71
N ALA A 219 -30.42 -7.56 3.01
CA ALA A 219 -30.90 -7.89 4.34
C ALA A 219 -30.51 -9.31 4.80
N ALA A 220 -30.31 -10.26 3.88
CA ALA A 220 -30.02 -11.66 4.18
C ALA A 220 -28.64 -11.86 4.82
N VAL A 221 -27.70 -10.94 4.58
CA VAL A 221 -26.32 -11.05 5.07
C VAL A 221 -25.99 -10.09 6.22
N LYS A 222 -26.96 -9.33 6.74
CA LYS A 222 -26.71 -8.30 7.76
C LYS A 222 -26.07 -8.84 9.04
N ASP A 223 -26.43 -10.04 9.47
CA ASP A 223 -25.82 -10.67 10.64
C ASP A 223 -24.34 -11.02 10.41
N ASP A 224 -24.00 -11.53 9.22
CA ASP A 224 -22.62 -11.79 8.83
C ASP A 224 -21.83 -10.48 8.74
N CYS A 225 -22.39 -9.44 8.14
CA CYS A 225 -21.78 -8.13 8.06
C CYS A 225 -21.52 -7.49 9.44
N ARG A 226 -22.44 -7.65 10.40
CA ARG A 226 -22.22 -7.20 11.78
C ARG A 226 -21.08 -7.96 12.46
N ARG A 227 -21.00 -9.28 12.26
CA ARG A 227 -19.91 -10.12 12.79
C ARG A 227 -18.56 -9.75 12.17
N LEU A 228 -18.54 -9.60 10.85
CA LEU A 228 -17.38 -9.12 10.11
C LEU A 228 -16.95 -7.74 10.61
N GLY A 229 -17.88 -6.81 10.80
CA GLY A 229 -17.60 -5.46 11.30
C GLY A 229 -16.78 -5.49 12.60
N LYS A 230 -17.23 -6.28 13.58
CA LYS A 230 -16.54 -6.46 14.87
C LYS A 230 -15.14 -7.04 14.73
N LEU A 231 -14.94 -8.00 13.82
CA LEU A 231 -13.63 -8.58 13.55
C LEU A 231 -12.69 -7.53 12.95
N LEU A 232 -13.18 -6.77 11.97
CA LEU A 232 -12.38 -5.82 11.21
C LEU A 232 -11.96 -4.59 12.02
N GLU A 233 -12.70 -4.18 13.04
CA GLU A 233 -12.31 -3.08 13.96
C GLU A 233 -10.93 -3.28 14.60
N TRP A 234 -10.50 -4.53 14.72
CA TRP A 234 -9.19 -4.93 15.25
C TRP A 234 -8.23 -5.43 14.17
N GLY A 235 -8.60 -5.29 12.89
CA GLY A 235 -7.83 -5.77 11.76
C GLY A 235 -6.41 -5.19 11.66
N SER A 236 -5.57 -5.87 10.88
CA SER A 236 -4.15 -5.55 10.69
C SER A 236 -3.87 -4.19 10.05
N SER A 237 -4.77 -3.66 9.24
CA SER A 237 -4.57 -2.42 8.46
C SER A 237 -5.61 -1.34 8.75
N PRO A 238 -5.30 -0.06 8.49
CA PRO A 238 -6.26 1.02 8.63
C PRO A 238 -7.49 0.83 7.73
N LEU A 239 -7.30 0.26 6.53
CA LEU A 239 -8.37 0.00 5.58
C LEU A 239 -9.41 -0.98 6.14
N ALA A 240 -8.94 -2.09 6.71
CA ALA A 240 -9.81 -3.07 7.37
C ALA A 240 -10.59 -2.45 8.52
N ARG A 241 -9.90 -1.72 9.42
CA ARG A 241 -10.54 -1.04 10.56
C ARG A 241 -11.57 -0.01 10.12
N SER A 242 -11.29 0.71 9.04
CA SER A 242 -12.21 1.68 8.44
C SER A 242 -13.51 1.00 7.99
N LEU A 243 -13.41 -0.14 7.29
CA LEU A 243 -14.60 -0.92 6.92
C LEU A 243 -15.33 -1.45 8.16
N GLY A 244 -14.62 -2.02 9.13
CA GLY A 244 -15.24 -2.55 10.35
C GLY A 244 -16.07 -1.52 11.09
N LEU A 245 -15.49 -0.34 11.31
CA LEU A 245 -16.16 0.77 11.95
C LEU A 245 -17.30 1.34 11.11
N HIS A 246 -17.17 1.37 9.78
CA HIS A 246 -18.26 1.76 8.88
C HIS A 246 -19.45 0.81 9.00
N LEU A 247 -19.22 -0.51 8.98
CA LEU A 247 -20.27 -1.51 9.15
C LEU A 247 -20.95 -1.40 10.52
N ARG A 248 -20.21 -1.13 11.60
CA ARG A 248 -20.82 -0.85 12.91
C ARG A 248 -21.64 0.44 12.90
N GLU A 249 -21.14 1.50 12.27
CA GLU A 249 -21.88 2.77 12.17
C GLU A 249 -23.21 2.61 11.42
N THR A 250 -23.25 1.81 10.36
CA THR A 250 -24.41 1.70 9.48
C THR A 250 -25.39 0.59 9.84
N LEU A 251 -24.91 -0.52 10.43
CA LEU A 251 -25.71 -1.73 10.64
C LEU A 251 -26.05 -2.04 12.09
N ASP A 252 -25.41 -1.38 13.06
CA ASP A 252 -25.71 -1.60 14.47
C ASP A 252 -27.10 -1.03 14.80
N PRO A 253 -27.99 -1.79 15.47
CA PRO A 253 -29.32 -1.31 15.82
C PRO A 253 -29.32 -0.27 16.95
N ASP A 254 -28.26 -0.15 17.74
CA ASP A 254 -28.15 0.80 18.85
C ASP A 254 -27.52 2.13 18.40
N PRO A 255 -28.25 3.26 18.43
CA PRO A 255 -27.71 4.58 18.08
C PRO A 255 -26.47 4.97 18.88
N ALA A 256 -26.30 4.50 20.11
CA ALA A 256 -25.11 4.77 20.91
C ALA A 256 -23.87 4.07 20.31
N GLN A 257 -24.03 2.85 19.79
CA GLN A 257 -22.95 2.13 19.10
C GLN A 257 -22.61 2.77 17.76
N GLN A 258 -23.61 3.28 17.03
CA GLN A 258 -23.40 4.01 15.78
C GLN A 258 -22.56 5.29 16.00
N GLU A 259 -22.93 6.08 17.02
CA GLU A 259 -22.18 7.29 17.36
C GLU A 259 -20.78 6.96 17.92
N ASP A 260 -20.62 5.86 18.66
CA ASP A 260 -19.29 5.39 19.06
C ASP A 260 -18.42 4.99 17.87
N ALA A 261 -18.98 4.26 16.91
CA ALA A 261 -18.32 3.93 15.64
C ALA A 261 -17.86 5.18 14.90
N ARG A 262 -18.73 6.19 14.78
CA ARG A 262 -18.40 7.48 14.17
C ARG A 262 -17.23 8.18 14.87
N ARG A 263 -17.22 8.22 16.20
CA ARG A 263 -16.09 8.76 16.96
C ARG A 263 -14.81 7.95 16.70
N ALA A 264 -14.87 6.63 16.75
CA ALA A 264 -13.73 5.76 16.48
C ALA A 264 -13.19 5.92 15.04
N ARG A 265 -14.05 6.15 14.04
CA ARG A 265 -13.63 6.48 12.66
C ARG A 265 -12.86 7.78 12.61
N ARG A 266 -13.30 8.80 13.34
CA ARG A 266 -12.57 10.07 13.46
C ARG A 266 -11.20 9.86 14.10
N VAL A 267 -11.10 9.01 15.11
CA VAL A 267 -9.82 8.63 15.73
C VAL A 267 -8.90 7.92 14.73
N LEU A 268 -9.41 6.93 14.00
CA LEU A 268 -8.65 6.21 12.98
C LEU A 268 -8.15 7.14 11.86
N ALA A 269 -9.01 8.03 11.36
CA ALA A 269 -8.65 9.00 10.33
C ALA A 269 -7.51 9.93 10.82
N TRP A 270 -7.56 10.35 12.08
CA TRP A 270 -6.47 11.13 12.69
C TRP A 270 -5.16 10.35 12.78
N GLN A 271 -5.21 9.07 13.15
CA GLN A 271 -4.03 8.22 13.24
C GLN A 271 -3.37 8.05 11.87
N VAL A 272 -4.16 7.75 10.83
CA VAL A 272 -3.69 7.61 9.45
C VAL A 272 -3.09 8.92 8.94
N HIS A 273 -3.81 10.03 9.10
CA HIS A 273 -3.35 11.36 8.70
C HIS A 273 -2.04 11.75 9.41
N SER A 274 -1.99 11.57 10.73
CA SER A 274 -0.79 11.86 11.53
C SER A 274 0.39 11.00 11.13
N PHE A 275 0.15 9.73 10.82
CA PHE A 275 1.21 8.82 10.39
C PHE A 275 1.70 9.14 8.98
N ALA A 276 0.81 9.51 8.05
CA ALA A 276 1.18 10.00 6.73
C ALA A 276 2.08 11.26 6.83
N ASN A 277 1.70 12.22 7.68
CA ASN A 277 2.52 13.41 7.92
C ASN A 277 3.87 13.09 8.56
N LEU A 278 3.91 12.13 9.48
CA LEU A 278 5.16 11.65 10.09
C LEU A 278 6.06 11.01 9.02
N THR A 279 5.54 10.03 8.29
CA THR A 279 6.30 9.27 7.29
C THR A 279 6.77 10.13 6.12
N ALA A 280 6.02 11.16 5.72
CA ALA A 280 6.42 12.12 4.69
C ALA A 280 7.74 12.86 5.01
N ARG A 281 8.09 12.99 6.29
CA ARG A 281 9.37 13.59 6.73
C ARG A 281 10.54 12.61 6.72
N ALA A 282 10.26 11.31 6.79
CA ALA A 282 11.27 10.28 6.94
C ALA A 282 12.36 10.31 5.86
N PRO A 283 12.07 10.60 4.57
CA PRO A 283 13.12 10.68 3.55
C PRO A 283 14.22 11.67 3.91
N THR A 284 13.91 12.78 4.59
CA THR A 284 14.87 13.85 4.92
C THR A 284 15.27 13.91 6.40
N ASP A 285 14.79 12.98 7.23
CA ASP A 285 15.08 12.89 8.67
C ASP A 285 15.68 11.51 8.98
N ALA A 286 17.01 11.45 9.06
CA ALA A 286 17.72 10.19 9.23
C ALA A 286 17.39 9.46 10.54
N LYS A 287 17.05 10.20 11.62
CA LYS A 287 16.66 9.57 12.88
C LYS A 287 15.30 8.90 12.72
N LEU A 288 14.32 9.65 12.23
CA LEU A 288 12.98 9.13 12.00
C LEU A 288 12.98 7.95 11.03
N ALA A 289 13.74 8.01 9.94
CA ALA A 289 13.85 6.90 8.99
C ALA A 289 14.39 5.62 9.65
N ARG A 290 15.43 5.73 10.49
CA ARG A 290 15.97 4.59 11.23
C ARG A 290 14.98 4.03 12.23
N ASP A 291 14.27 4.90 12.95
CA ASP A 291 13.28 4.50 13.95
C ASP A 291 12.11 3.75 13.26
N LEU A 292 11.61 4.24 12.12
CA LEU A 292 10.56 3.56 11.34
C LEU A 292 11.04 2.22 10.77
N LEU A 293 12.27 2.15 10.27
CA LEU A 293 12.87 0.89 9.81
C LEU A 293 13.07 -0.10 10.96
N ALA A 294 13.41 0.37 12.16
CA ALA A 294 13.51 -0.49 13.35
C ALA A 294 12.14 -1.07 13.72
N LEU A 295 11.10 -0.25 13.78
CA LEU A 295 9.72 -0.71 14.02
C LEU A 295 9.26 -1.73 12.96
N ALA A 296 9.57 -1.50 11.69
CA ALA A 296 9.24 -2.45 10.63
C ALA A 296 9.96 -3.80 10.80
N ARG A 297 11.22 -3.81 11.29
CA ARG A 297 11.96 -5.06 11.56
C ARG A 297 11.40 -5.86 12.73
N GLU A 298 10.85 -5.19 13.74
CA GLU A 298 10.17 -5.85 14.87
C GLU A 298 8.94 -6.66 14.40
N GLY A 299 8.33 -6.25 13.29
CA GLY A 299 7.19 -6.93 12.67
C GLY A 299 5.86 -6.51 13.29
N GLY A 300 4.88 -7.42 13.24
CA GLY A 300 3.50 -7.13 13.60
C GLY A 300 2.67 -6.67 12.39
N THR A 301 1.63 -5.89 12.66
CA THR A 301 0.67 -5.39 11.65
C THR A 301 0.97 -3.93 11.27
N GLU A 302 0.40 -3.46 10.15
CA GLU A 302 0.49 -2.06 9.75
C GLU A 302 -0.06 -1.12 10.83
N MET A 303 -1.18 -1.50 11.47
CA MET A 303 -1.76 -0.70 12.55
C MET A 303 -0.92 -0.70 13.82
N SER A 304 -0.30 -1.83 14.21
CA SER A 304 0.60 -1.82 15.37
C SER A 304 1.83 -0.95 15.12
N LEU A 305 2.39 -0.99 13.90
CA LEU A 305 3.50 -0.13 13.51
C LEU A 305 3.09 1.35 13.52
N THR A 306 1.93 1.67 12.94
CA THR A 306 1.38 3.03 12.91
C THR A 306 1.27 3.60 14.32
N LEU A 307 0.63 2.86 15.23
CA LEU A 307 0.44 3.30 16.63
C LEU A 307 1.77 3.39 17.38
N ALA A 308 2.70 2.47 17.16
CA ALA A 308 4.03 2.52 17.78
C ALA A 308 4.83 3.75 17.30
N ALA A 309 4.81 4.03 16.00
CA ALA A 309 5.49 5.17 15.41
C ALA A 309 4.95 6.51 15.93
N LEU A 310 3.62 6.66 16.03
CA LEU A 310 3.00 7.85 16.60
C LEU A 310 3.41 8.07 18.06
N ARG A 311 3.32 7.01 18.89
CA ARG A 311 3.71 7.08 20.31
C ARG A 311 5.19 7.40 20.49
N ALA A 312 6.07 6.76 19.73
CA ALA A 312 7.53 6.98 19.79
C ALA A 312 7.92 8.42 19.42
N ASN A 313 7.08 9.12 18.64
CA ASN A 313 7.29 10.49 18.22
C ASN A 313 6.46 11.51 19.02
N GLY A 314 5.83 11.10 20.13
CA GLY A 314 5.06 11.98 20.99
C GLY A 314 3.80 12.54 20.32
N ILE A 315 3.30 11.91 19.26
CA ILE A 315 2.07 12.31 18.58
C ILE A 315 0.88 11.63 19.27
N PRO A 316 -0.11 12.40 19.79
CA PRO A 316 -1.30 11.81 20.39
C PRO A 316 -2.05 10.90 19.42
N ILE A 317 -2.53 9.75 19.88
CA ILE A 317 -3.36 8.83 19.09
C ILE A 317 -4.83 9.26 19.03
N GLU A 318 -5.22 10.20 19.89
CA GLU A 318 -6.53 10.84 19.90
C GLU A 318 -6.46 12.19 19.17
N PRO A 319 -7.43 12.50 18.29
CA PRO A 319 -7.50 13.78 17.62
C PRO A 319 -7.78 14.94 18.59
N PRO A 320 -7.15 16.12 18.39
CA PRO A 320 -7.56 17.35 19.07
C PRO A 320 -9.05 17.63 18.86
N ALA A 321 -9.75 18.21 19.84
CA ALA A 321 -11.21 18.40 19.78
C ALA A 321 -11.71 19.13 18.52
N ALA A 322 -10.94 20.11 18.03
CA ALA A 322 -11.28 20.90 16.84
C ALA A 322 -10.89 20.24 15.51
N TRP A 323 -10.16 19.11 15.53
CA TRP A 323 -9.72 18.45 14.31
C TRP A 323 -10.89 17.79 13.58
N GLN A 324 -10.93 17.92 12.27
CA GLN A 324 -11.89 17.24 11.39
C GLN A 324 -11.09 16.64 10.23
N PRO A 325 -11.45 15.44 9.74
CA PRO A 325 -10.86 14.89 8.51
C PRO A 325 -11.10 15.86 7.36
N SER A 326 -10.11 16.08 6.50
CA SER A 326 -10.35 16.80 5.25
C SER A 326 -11.27 16.00 4.32
N ALA A 327 -11.88 16.64 3.33
CA ALA A 327 -12.68 15.93 2.32
C ALA A 327 -11.85 14.88 1.54
N GLN A 328 -10.52 15.07 1.45
CA GLN A 328 -9.60 14.09 0.87
C GLN A 328 -9.32 12.91 1.81
N ASP A 329 -9.23 13.15 3.13
CA ASP A 329 -9.13 12.07 4.13
C ASP A 329 -10.44 11.27 4.21
N ALA A 330 -11.60 11.93 4.00
CA ALA A 330 -12.90 11.28 3.94
C ALA A 330 -13.12 10.46 2.65
N ALA A 331 -12.42 10.79 1.56
CA ALA A 331 -12.44 10.04 0.30
C ALA A 331 -11.45 8.85 0.26
N GLN A 332 -10.55 8.74 1.24
CA GLN A 332 -9.72 7.55 1.47
C GLN A 332 -10.40 6.52 2.39
N ALA A 333 -11.55 6.85 3.01
CA ALA A 333 -12.58 5.85 3.30
C ALA A 333 -13.13 5.34 1.95
N PRO A 334 -13.48 4.05 1.79
CA PRO A 334 -13.49 3.34 0.51
C PRO A 334 -14.30 4.08 -0.57
N GLN A 335 -13.65 4.98 -1.31
CA GLN A 335 -14.20 5.60 -2.51
C GLN A 335 -13.45 5.05 -3.70
N ALA A 336 -14.20 4.30 -4.48
CA ALA A 336 -14.00 3.97 -5.89
C ALA A 336 -12.74 4.55 -6.55
N SER A 337 -11.64 3.77 -6.52
CA SER A 337 -10.80 3.74 -7.71
C SER A 337 -11.41 2.71 -8.64
N THR A 338 -12.17 3.18 -9.61
CA THR A 338 -12.45 2.43 -10.83
C THR A 338 -11.12 2.31 -11.58
N ARG A 339 -10.42 1.20 -11.36
CA ARG A 339 -9.41 0.66 -12.26
C ARG A 339 -9.22 -0.80 -11.94
#